data_AF-A0A1M6YE11-F1
#
_entry.id   AF-A0A1M6YE11-F1
#
_cell.length_a   1.000
_cell.length_b   1.000
_cell.length_c   1.000
_cell.angle_alpha   90.00
_cell.angle_beta   90.00
_cell.angle_gamma   90.00
#
_symmetry.space_group_name_H-M   'P 1'
#
loop_
_entity.id
_entity.type
_entity.pdbx_description
1 polymer ?
#
loop_
_entity_poly.entity_id
_entity_poly.type
_entity_poly.pdbx_seq_one_letter_code
_entity_poly.pdbx_strand_id
1 'polypeptide(L)'
;MGNLRNRLLKILLILLALGAALFGGCILYLAITDPIKQPYRQYFYPILLAIYLSAVPFFTGLFYGYRFLCQSDSTAQETGAVVQTLRKIKICAITYGILFLLVIPFWIGLAEADDAPGAMFFGLLPICWAVLSYFWSYRYKNRLLQNNA
;
A
#
# COMPACT_ATOMS: atom_id res chain seq x y z
N MET A 1 -18.52 -0.98 -22.68
CA MET A 1 -18.22 -0.28 -21.41
C MET A 1 -16.88 -0.63 -20.75
N GLY A 2 -16.01 -1.49 -21.33
CA GLY A 2 -14.71 -1.86 -20.72
C GLY A 2 -13.65 -0.75 -20.74
N ASN A 3 -13.53 -0.01 -21.85
CA ASN A 3 -12.43 0.94 -22.05
C ASN A 3 -12.47 2.18 -21.14
N LEU A 4 -13.66 2.72 -20.84
CA LEU A 4 -13.76 3.91 -19.98
C LEU A 4 -13.40 3.59 -18.54
N ARG A 5 -13.95 2.50 -17.98
CA ARG A 5 -13.66 2.07 -16.60
C ARG A 5 -12.16 1.80 -16.42
N ASN A 6 -11.52 1.13 -17.38
CA ASN A 6 -10.11 0.81 -17.23
C ASN A 6 -9.20 2.04 -17.36
N ARG A 7 -9.55 3.00 -18.21
CA ARG A 7 -8.88 4.30 -18.27
C ARG A 7 -9.01 5.08 -16.96
N LEU A 8 -10.21 5.10 -16.36
CA LEU A 8 -10.44 5.74 -15.06
C LEU A 8 -9.60 5.08 -13.94
N LEU A 9 -9.53 3.75 -13.91
CA LEU A 9 -8.72 3.03 -12.91
C LEU A 9 -7.22 3.32 -13.07
N LYS A 10 -6.71 3.40 -14.32
CA LYS A 10 -5.32 3.76 -14.59
C LYS A 10 -5.01 5.19 -14.12
N ILE A 11 -5.89 6.15 -14.43
CA ILE A 11 -5.75 7.55 -13.98
C ILE A 11 -5.79 7.62 -12.44
N LEU A 12 -6.71 6.90 -11.81
CA LEU A 12 -6.82 6.86 -10.35
C LEU A 12 -5.55 6.31 -9.69
N LEU A 13 -4.94 5.26 -10.26
CA LEU A 13 -3.67 4.71 -9.76
C LEU A 13 -2.53 5.71 -9.86
N ILE A 14 -2.44 6.46 -10.97
CA ILE A 14 -1.40 7.48 -11.16
C ILE A 14 -1.62 8.64 -10.18
N LEU A 15 -2.86 9.10 -10.02
CA LEU A 15 -3.21 10.15 -9.07
C LEU A 15 -2.90 9.73 -7.63
N LEU A 16 -3.19 8.48 -7.27
CA LEU A 16 -2.85 7.92 -5.97
C LEU A 16 -1.34 7.88 -5.74
N ALA A 17 -0.56 7.47 -6.74
CA ALA A 17 0.89 7.47 -6.66
C ALA A 17 1.46 8.88 -6.46
N LEU A 18 0.99 9.85 -7.25
CA LEU A 18 1.39 11.26 -7.12
C LEU A 18 1.01 11.85 -5.76
N GLY A 19 -0.24 11.61 -5.32
CA GLY A 19 -0.72 12.07 -4.01
C GLY A 19 0.09 11.50 -2.86
N ALA A 20 0.39 10.18 -2.88
CA ALA A 20 1.21 9.54 -1.87
C ALA A 20 2.66 10.08 -1.87
N ALA A 21 3.24 10.33 -3.04
CA ALA A 21 4.59 10.89 -3.15
C ALA A 21 4.66 12.33 -2.62
N LEU A 22 3.69 13.17 -2.96
CA LEU A 22 3.58 14.54 -2.45
C LEU A 22 3.40 14.56 -0.93
N PHE A 23 2.45 13.76 -0.43
CA PHE A 23 2.18 13.65 1.00
C PHE A 23 3.41 13.16 1.78
N GLY A 24 4.07 12.12 1.28
CA GLY A 24 5.33 11.63 1.84
C GLY A 24 6.45 12.69 1.80
N GLY A 25 6.54 13.47 0.72
CA GLY A 25 7.49 14.58 0.62
C GLY A 25 7.22 15.69 1.64
N CYS A 26 5.94 16.06 1.84
CA CYS A 26 5.54 17.06 2.84
C CYS A 26 5.89 16.63 4.26
N ILE A 27 5.63 15.37 4.62
CA ILE A 27 6.01 14.84 5.94
C ILE A 27 7.53 14.87 6.12
N LEU A 28 8.31 14.50 5.09
CA LEU A 28 9.78 14.53 5.17
C LEU A 28 10.28 15.94 5.40
N TYR A 29 9.75 16.89 4.63
CA TYR A 29 10.11 18.30 4.72
C TYR A 29 9.85 18.82 6.14
N LEU A 30 8.65 18.59 6.68
CA LEU A 30 8.30 18.98 8.04
C LEU A 30 9.21 18.35 9.09
N ALA A 31 9.53 17.06 8.93
CA ALA A 31 10.41 16.33 9.86
C ALA A 31 11.85 16.86 9.86
N ILE A 32 12.31 17.48 8.77
CA ILE A 32 13.64 18.10 8.65
C ILE A 32 13.61 19.54 9.16
N THR A 33 12.57 20.32 8.86
CA THR A 33 12.50 21.75 9.22
C THR A 33 12.10 21.98 10.67
N ASP A 34 11.24 21.13 11.25
CA ASP A 34 10.79 21.25 12.63
C ASP A 34 11.00 19.92 13.36
N PRO A 35 12.11 19.76 14.11
CA PRO A 35 12.43 18.51 14.77
C PRO A 35 11.47 18.26 15.93
N ILE A 36 10.90 17.04 15.95
CA ILE A 36 9.91 16.65 16.95
C ILE A 36 10.48 16.71 18.37
N LYS A 37 9.69 17.33 19.25
CA LYS A 37 9.99 17.52 20.67
C LYS A 37 9.81 16.21 21.45
N GLN A 38 10.54 16.10 22.56
CA GLN A 38 10.30 15.07 23.56
C GLN A 38 8.88 15.22 24.13
N PRO A 39 8.16 14.13 24.47
CA PRO A 39 8.57 12.71 24.48
C PRO A 39 8.31 11.94 23.18
N TYR A 40 7.67 12.55 22.17
CA TYR A 40 7.21 11.89 20.94
C TYR A 40 8.32 11.40 20.02
N ARG A 41 9.51 12.01 20.14
CA ARG A 41 10.68 11.77 19.29
C ARG A 41 11.02 10.28 19.12
N GLN A 42 11.02 9.52 20.22
CA GLN A 42 11.44 8.11 20.23
C GLN A 42 10.48 7.20 19.48
N TYR A 43 9.21 7.58 19.37
CA TYR A 43 8.17 6.80 18.70
C TYR A 43 8.01 7.25 17.25
N PHE A 44 8.09 8.56 16.99
CA PHE A 44 7.83 9.11 15.67
C PHE A 44 8.90 8.72 14.62
N TYR A 45 10.19 8.75 14.96
CA TYR A 45 11.23 8.44 13.96
C TYR A 45 11.19 6.99 13.46
N PRO A 46 10.99 5.96 14.31
CA PRO A 46 10.76 4.59 13.84
C PRO A 46 9.51 4.46 12.96
N ILE A 47 8.40 5.12 13.33
CA ILE A 47 7.17 5.15 12.50
C ILE A 47 7.47 5.76 11.14
N LEU A 48 8.13 6.91 11.12
CA LEU A 48 8.51 7.62 9.91
C LEU A 48 9.39 6.76 9.02
N LEU A 49 10.44 6.16 9.58
CA LEU A 49 11.34 5.25 8.87
C LEU A 49 10.56 4.10 8.23
N ALA A 50 9.65 3.48 8.97
CA ALA A 50 8.88 2.37 8.46
C ALA A 50 7.87 2.79 7.38
N ILE A 51 7.28 3.98 7.48
CA ILE A 51 6.45 4.56 6.40
C ILE A 51 7.29 4.70 5.12
N TYR A 52 8.51 5.24 5.18
CA TYR A 52 9.38 5.33 4.00
C TYR A 52 9.85 3.98 3.48
N LEU A 53 10.17 3.03 4.37
CA LEU A 53 10.49 1.66 3.94
C LEU A 53 9.30 0.99 3.25
N SER A 54 8.08 1.23 3.75
CA SER A 54 6.84 0.73 3.17
C SER A 54 6.45 1.40 1.84
N ALA A 55 7.04 2.56 1.53
CA ALA A 55 6.85 3.23 0.25
C ALA A 55 7.30 2.34 -0.92
N VAL A 56 8.37 1.56 -0.73
CA VAL A 56 8.88 0.63 -1.75
C VAL A 56 7.81 -0.40 -2.14
N PRO A 57 7.30 -1.29 -1.25
CA PRO A 57 6.26 -2.25 -1.60
C PRO A 57 4.96 -1.58 -2.06
N PHE A 58 4.63 -0.39 -1.56
CA PHE A 58 3.45 0.38 -1.98
C PHE A 58 3.54 0.80 -3.45
N PHE A 59 4.60 1.52 -3.86
CA PHE A 59 4.78 1.97 -5.23
C PHE A 59 4.98 0.81 -6.20
N THR A 60 5.70 -0.24 -5.81
CA THR A 60 5.81 -1.45 -6.64
C THR A 60 4.47 -2.15 -6.81
N GLY A 61 3.63 -2.17 -5.77
CA GLY A 61 2.27 -2.71 -5.83
C GLY A 61 1.40 -1.93 -6.83
N LEU A 62 1.45 -0.59 -6.79
CA LEU A 62 0.75 0.27 -7.75
C LEU A 62 1.21 0.03 -9.18
N PHE A 63 2.52 -0.10 -9.40
CA PHE A 63 3.09 -0.41 -10.71
C PHE A 63 2.56 -1.73 -11.28
N TYR A 64 2.57 -2.81 -10.47
CA TYR A 64 2.01 -4.09 -10.92
C TYR A 64 0.48 -4.03 -11.09
N GLY A 65 -0.21 -3.21 -10.30
CA GLY A 65 -1.64 -2.91 -10.50
C GLY A 65 -1.90 -2.27 -11.86
N TYR A 66 -1.13 -1.26 -12.25
CA TYR A 66 -1.21 -0.65 -13.57
C TYR A 66 -0.93 -1.68 -14.69
N ARG A 67 0.13 -2.49 -14.52
CA ARG A 67 0.50 -3.54 -15.48
C ARG A 67 -0.61 -4.58 -15.64
N PHE A 68 -1.31 -4.91 -14.54
CA PHE A 68 -2.47 -5.80 -14.56
C PHE A 68 -3.61 -5.21 -15.39
N LEU A 69 -3.93 -3.92 -15.20
CA LEU A 69 -4.96 -3.24 -16.00
C LEU A 69 -4.60 -3.20 -17.49
N CYS A 70 -3.32 -3.02 -17.84
CA CYS A 70 -2.87 -3.08 -19.23
C CYS A 70 -3.03 -4.48 -19.84
N GLN A 71 -2.70 -5.53 -19.09
CA GLN A 71 -2.90 -6.91 -19.53
C GLN A 71 -4.39 -7.24 -19.73
N SER A 72 -5.27 -6.67 -18.90
CA SER A 72 -6.71 -6.85 -19.03
C SER A 72 -7.33 -6.18 -20.26
N ASP A 73 -6.69 -5.15 -20.83
CA ASP A 73 -7.14 -4.50 -22.07
C ASP A 73 -6.69 -5.23 -23.34
N SER A 74 -5.72 -6.13 -23.25
CA SER A 74 -5.23 -6.90 -24.39
C SER A 74 -6.28 -7.91 -24.85
N THR A 75 -6.51 -7.98 -26.16
CA THR A 75 -7.43 -8.93 -26.81
C THR A 75 -7.04 -10.39 -26.61
N ALA A 76 -5.75 -10.66 -26.32
CA ALA A 76 -5.27 -11.95 -25.85
C ALA A 76 -4.79 -11.78 -24.39
N GLN A 77 -5.65 -12.15 -23.43
CA GLN A 77 -5.25 -12.28 -22.03
C GLN A 77 -4.49 -13.59 -21.85
N GLU A 78 -3.17 -13.54 -21.90
CA GLU A 78 -2.35 -14.68 -21.50
C GLU A 78 -2.48 -14.88 -19.98
N THR A 79 -3.24 -15.91 -19.59
CA THR A 79 -3.49 -16.28 -18.18
C THR A 79 -2.18 -16.38 -17.38
N GLY A 80 -1.09 -16.83 -18.01
CA GLY A 80 0.23 -16.92 -17.39
C GLY A 80 0.79 -15.57 -16.93
N ALA A 81 0.78 -14.55 -17.79
CA ALA A 81 1.29 -13.22 -17.48
C ALA A 81 0.48 -12.54 -16.35
N VAL A 82 -0.85 -12.72 -16.39
CA VAL A 82 -1.76 -12.18 -15.38
C VAL A 82 -1.50 -12.81 -14.01
N VAL A 83 -1.35 -14.14 -13.95
CA VAL A 83 -1.05 -14.86 -12.70
C VAL A 83 0.31 -14.45 -12.12
N GLN A 84 1.33 -14.24 -12.96
CA GLN A 84 2.63 -13.75 -12.51
C GLN A 84 2.53 -12.34 -11.91
N THR A 85 1.76 -11.45 -12.54
CA THR A 85 1.53 -10.09 -12.06
C THR A 85 0.80 -10.10 -10.71
N LEU A 86 -0.26 -10.91 -10.58
CA LEU A 86 -0.99 -11.08 -9.31
C LEU A 86 -0.12 -11.64 -8.19
N ARG A 87 0.82 -12.54 -8.51
CA ARG A 87 1.79 -13.06 -7.53
C ARG A 87 2.69 -11.95 -6.99
N LYS A 88 3.14 -11.03 -7.85
CA LYS A 88 3.95 -9.88 -7.42
C LYS A 88 3.16 -8.92 -6.53
N ILE A 89 1.91 -8.62 -6.90
CA ILE A 89 0.99 -7.81 -6.07
C ILE A 89 0.81 -8.45 -4.68
N LYS A 90 0.61 -9.77 -4.63
CA LYS A 90 0.45 -10.51 -3.37
C LYS A 90 1.67 -10.37 -2.46
N ILE A 91 2.88 -10.51 -3.02
CA ILE A 91 4.12 -10.36 -2.25
C ILE A 91 4.23 -8.93 -1.71
N CYS A 92 3.96 -7.91 -2.53
CA CYS A 92 3.98 -6.51 -2.10
C CYS A 92 3.03 -6.26 -0.93
N ALA A 93 1.80 -6.77 -1.00
CA ALA A 93 0.80 -6.64 0.06
C ALA A 93 1.24 -7.30 1.38
N ILE A 94 1.84 -8.49 1.31
CA ILE A 94 2.37 -9.18 2.50
C ILE A 94 3.53 -8.41 3.11
N THR A 95 4.51 -7.98 2.31
CA THR A 95 5.65 -7.20 2.79
C THR A 95 5.19 -5.91 3.46
N TYR A 96 4.23 -5.20 2.86
CA TYR A 96 3.63 -3.99 3.43
C TYR A 96 2.94 -4.28 4.77
N GLY A 97 2.15 -5.35 4.85
CA GLY A 97 1.49 -5.75 6.10
C GLY A 97 2.45 -6.11 7.23
N ILE A 98 3.52 -6.86 6.94
CA ILE A 98 4.56 -7.22 7.92
C ILE A 98 5.27 -5.97 8.44
N LEU A 99 5.64 -5.04 7.55
CA LEU A 99 6.28 -3.78 7.95
C LEU A 99 5.39 -3.00 8.93
N PHE A 100 4.08 -2.89 8.66
CA PHE A 100 3.17 -2.17 9.57
C PHE A 100 2.90 -2.91 10.88
N LEU A 101 2.88 -4.24 10.88
CA LEU A 101 2.80 -5.03 12.12
C LEU A 101 3.97 -4.76 13.05
N LEU A 102 5.19 -4.63 12.51
CA LEU A 102 6.39 -4.31 13.30
C LEU A 102 6.35 -2.90 13.90
N VAL A 103 5.53 -2.00 13.36
CA VAL A 103 5.45 -0.59 13.77
C VAL A 103 4.37 -0.34 14.82
N ILE A 104 3.42 -1.28 14.99
CA ILE A 104 2.39 -1.23 16.04
C ILE A 104 2.93 -0.81 17.41
N PRO A 105 4.01 -1.40 17.97
CA PRO A 105 4.47 -1.01 19.31
C PRO A 105 4.84 0.47 19.40
N PHE A 106 5.38 1.06 18.33
CA PHE A 106 5.70 2.49 18.29
C PHE A 106 4.43 3.35 18.20
N TRP A 107 3.41 2.89 17.47
CA TRP A 107 2.09 3.55 17.45
C TRP A 107 1.41 3.55 18.82
N ILE A 108 1.53 2.45 19.57
CA ILE A 108 1.01 2.36 20.95
C ILE A 108 1.74 3.36 21.85
N GLY A 109 3.08 3.39 21.82
CA GLY A 109 3.86 4.34 22.61
C GLY A 109 3.59 5.81 22.23
N LEU A 110 3.30 6.09 20.96
CA LEU A 110 2.87 7.42 20.52
C LEU A 110 1.48 7.78 21.05
N ALA A 111 0.52 6.84 21.03
CA ALA A 111 -0.83 7.06 21.53
C ALA A 111 -0.85 7.32 23.05
N GLU A 112 0.00 6.61 23.81
CA GLU A 112 0.20 6.85 25.24
C GLU A 112 0.84 8.22 25.51
N ALA A 113 1.82 8.62 24.70
CA ALA A 113 2.48 9.92 24.86
C ALA A 113 1.58 11.10 24.51
N ASP A 114 0.62 10.92 23.61
CA ASP A 114 -0.32 11.96 23.16
C ASP A 114 -1.63 11.98 23.96
N ASP A 115 -1.83 11.03 24.88
CA ASP A 115 -3.09 10.79 25.59
C ASP A 115 -4.30 10.71 24.63
N ALA A 116 -4.04 10.28 23.39
CA ALA A 116 -4.98 10.30 22.29
C ALA A 116 -5.05 8.92 21.62
N PRO A 117 -6.15 8.18 21.78
CA PRO A 117 -6.30 6.86 21.17
C PRO A 117 -6.36 6.91 19.63
N GLY A 118 -6.56 8.11 19.05
CA GLY A 118 -6.63 8.35 17.61
C GLY A 118 -5.39 7.88 16.85
N ALA A 119 -4.20 8.01 17.43
CA ALA A 119 -2.95 7.59 16.80
C ALA A 119 -2.92 6.07 16.51
N MET A 120 -3.55 5.25 17.36
CA MET A 120 -3.59 3.80 17.19
C MET A 120 -4.34 3.38 15.92
N PHE A 121 -5.40 4.12 15.53
CA PHE A 121 -6.18 3.80 14.33
C PHE A 121 -5.39 4.02 13.04
N PHE A 122 -4.49 5.00 13.01
CA PHE A 122 -3.60 5.23 11.87
C PHE A 122 -2.60 4.10 11.65
N GLY A 123 -2.16 3.42 12.71
CA GLY A 123 -1.33 2.22 12.61
C GLY A 123 -2.08 0.99 12.09
N LEU A 124 -3.40 0.90 12.32
CA LEU A 124 -4.21 -0.28 11.98
C LEU A 124 -4.76 -0.24 10.54
N LEU A 125 -5.09 0.95 10.02
CA LEU A 125 -5.62 1.17 8.67
C LEU A 125 -4.79 0.49 7.55
N PRO A 126 -3.44 0.60 7.53
CA PRO A 126 -2.58 -0.05 6.55
C PRO A 126 -2.68 -1.59 6.57
N ILE A 127 -2.90 -2.17 7.75
CA ILE A 127 -3.02 -3.62 7.95
C ILE A 127 -4.34 -4.11 7.37
N CYS A 128 -5.44 -3.41 7.66
CA CYS A 128 -6.75 -3.69 7.07
C CYS A 128 -6.68 -3.65 5.54
N TRP A 129 -6.01 -2.66 4.98
CA TRP A 129 -5.80 -2.55 3.53
C TRP A 129 -4.98 -3.72 2.96
N ALA A 130 -3.91 -4.14 3.64
CA ALA A 130 -3.10 -5.28 3.23
C ALA A 130 -3.91 -6.58 3.21
N VAL A 131 -4.74 -6.82 4.22
CA VAL A 131 -5.60 -8.02 4.30
C VAL A 131 -6.64 -8.03 3.18
N LEU A 132 -7.30 -6.89 2.94
CA LEU A 132 -8.29 -6.76 1.87
C LEU A 132 -7.66 -7.02 0.51
N SER A 133 -6.54 -6.36 0.20
CA SER A 133 -5.84 -6.53 -1.08
C SER A 133 -5.35 -7.98 -1.30
N TYR A 134 -4.85 -8.64 -0.25
CA TYR A 134 -4.51 -10.06 -0.28
C TYR A 134 -5.72 -10.93 -0.63
N PHE A 135 -6.84 -10.73 0.06
CA PHE A 135 -8.04 -11.55 -0.10
C PHE A 135 -8.63 -11.40 -1.52
N TRP A 136 -8.68 -10.17 -2.03
CA TRP A 136 -9.13 -9.90 -3.40
C TRP A 136 -8.23 -10.54 -4.45
N SER A 137 -6.91 -10.43 -4.30
CA SER A 137 -5.94 -11.07 -5.20
C SER A 137 -6.09 -12.60 -5.21
N TYR A 138 -6.23 -13.20 -4.03
CA TYR A 138 -6.44 -14.65 -3.88
C TYR A 138 -7.73 -15.11 -4.56
N ARG A 139 -8.86 -14.44 -4.28
CA ARG A 139 -10.16 -14.77 -4.87
C ARG A 139 -10.14 -14.66 -6.38
N TYR A 140 -9.54 -13.58 -6.91
CA TYR A 140 -9.47 -13.34 -8.34
C TYR A 140 -8.62 -14.40 -9.05
N LYS A 141 -7.47 -14.76 -8.48
CA LYS A 141 -6.63 -15.85 -9.01
C LYS A 141 -7.39 -17.17 -9.08
N ASN A 142 -8.14 -17.56 -8.04
CA ASN A 142 -8.91 -18.81 -8.07
C ASN A 142 -9.97 -18.82 -9.18
N ARG A 143 -10.68 -17.70 -9.40
CA ARG A 143 -11.65 -17.60 -10.50
C ARG A 143 -10.99 -17.75 -11.87
N LEU A 144 -9.81 -17.17 -12.06
CA LEU A 144 -9.06 -17.31 -13.31
C LEU A 144 -8.64 -18.75 -13.57
N LEU A 145 -8.23 -19.50 -12.55
CA LEU A 145 -7.84 -20.90 -12.72
C LEU A 145 -9.04 -21.80 -13.03
N GLN A 146 -10.21 -21.51 -12.45
CA GLN A 146 -11.45 -22.26 -12.71
C GLN A 146 -12.01 -22.02 -14.12
N ASN A 147 -11.90 -20.80 -14.66
CA ASN A 147 -12.42 -20.47 -15.99
C ASN A 147 -11.51 -20.92 -17.14
N ASN A 148 -10.27 -21.33 -16.85
CA ASN A 148 -9.28 -21.76 -17.84
C ASN A 148 -8.95 -23.27 -17.74
N ALA A 149 -9.71 -24.02 -16.93
CA ALA A 149 -9.66 -25.48 -16.79
C ALA A 149 -10.91 -26.09 -17.43
#